data_AF-A0A9Q5GD16-F1
#
_entry.id   AF-A0A9Q5GD16-F1
#
_cell.length_a   1.000
_cell.length_b   1.000
_cell.length_c   1.000
_cell.angle_alpha   90.00
_cell.angle_beta   90.00
_cell.angle_gamma   90.00
#
_symmetry.space_group_name_H-M   'P 1'
#
loop_
_entity.id
_entity.type
_entity.pdbx_description
1 polymer ?
#
loop_
_entity_poly.entity_id
_entity_poly.type
_entity_poly.pdbx_seq_one_letter_code
_entity_poly.pdbx_strand_id
1 'polypeptide(L)'
;MNEREELEKKLKEELQWVKYRQRMLDVIDEKLIKMKNIAEQAKEKSLTESELRELNIELNNLSEQVKAIDSESKIISERRIL
;
A
#
# COMPACT_ATOMS: atom_id res chain seq x y z
N MET A 1 20.87 -25.15 18.70
CA MET A 1 20.17 -25.10 17.40
C MET A 1 21.21 -25.46 16.36
N ASN A 2 20.92 -26.39 15.45
CA ASN A 2 21.84 -26.69 14.35
C ASN A 2 21.63 -25.71 13.18
N GLU A 3 22.59 -25.67 12.24
CA GLU A 3 22.53 -24.76 11.08
C GLU A 3 21.24 -24.92 10.26
N ARG A 4 20.71 -26.15 10.20
CA ARG A 4 19.47 -26.45 9.48
C ARG A 4 18.24 -25.85 10.15
N GLU A 5 18.16 -25.94 11.48
CA GLU A 5 17.08 -25.34 12.28
C GLU A 5 17.13 -23.80 12.22
N GLU A 6 18.33 -23.22 12.22
CA GLU A 6 18.54 -21.79 12.01
C GLU A 6 18.08 -21.32 10.64
N LEU A 7 18.43 -22.06 9.59
CA LEU A 7 18.00 -21.78 8.23
C LEU A 7 16.48 -21.90 8.08
N GLU A 8 15.88 -22.95 8.63
CA GLU A 8 14.43 -23.15 8.57
C GLU A 8 13.67 -22.01 9.28
N LYS A 9 14.19 -21.53 10.41
CA LYS A 9 13.62 -20.38 11.13
C LYS A 9 13.67 -19.10 10.28
N LYS A 10 14.82 -18.79 9.67
CA LYS A 10 14.98 -17.62 8.80
C LYS A 10 14.02 -17.66 7.61
N LEU A 11 13.93 -18.80 6.92
CA LEU A 11 13.03 -18.97 5.77
C LEU A 11 11.55 -18.83 6.16
N LYS A 12 11.15 -19.30 7.35
CA LYS A 12 9.79 -19.09 7.86
C LYS A 12 9.52 -17.60 8.10
N GLU A 13 10.47 -16.87 8.67
CA GLU A 13 10.33 -15.42 8.93
C GLU A 13 10.24 -14.61 7.63
N GLU A 14 11.07 -14.94 6.63
CA GLU A 14 11.02 -14.35 5.29
C GLU A 14 9.68 -14.64 4.60
N LEU A 15 9.21 -15.89 4.65
CA LEU A 15 7.91 -16.26 4.07
C LEU A 15 6.75 -15.49 4.71
N GLN A 16 6.77 -15.32 6.03
CA GLN A 16 5.77 -14.50 6.73
C GLN A 16 5.83 -13.03 6.30
N TRP A 17 7.04 -12.51 6.09
CA TRP A 17 7.20 -11.16 5.55
C TRP A 17 6.63 -11.02 4.13
N VAL A 18 6.95 -11.94 3.21
CA VAL A 18 6.42 -11.92 1.84
C VAL A 18 4.89 -11.95 1.84
N LYS A 19 4.29 -12.85 2.65
CA LYS A 19 2.82 -12.93 2.79
C LYS A 19 2.21 -11.65 3.36
N TYR A 20 2.89 -11.01 4.30
CA TYR A 20 2.45 -9.71 4.81
C TYR A 20 2.54 -8.63 3.74
N ARG A 21 3.67 -8.53 3.04
CA ARG A 21 3.88 -7.54 1.98
C ARG A 21 2.90 -7.69 0.83
N GLN A 22 2.59 -8.92 0.44
CA GLN A 22 1.58 -9.20 -0.59
C GLN A 22 0.21 -8.63 -0.19
N ARG A 23 -0.25 -8.89 1.05
CA ARG A 23 -1.52 -8.32 1.54
C ARG A 23 -1.52 -6.79 1.56
N MET A 24 -0.40 -6.15 1.87
CA MET A 24 -0.29 -4.69 1.85
C MET A 24 -0.31 -4.13 0.42
N LEU A 25 0.26 -4.86 -0.54
CA LEU A 25 0.17 -4.52 -1.96
C LEU A 25 -1.27 -4.63 -2.48
N ASP A 26 -2.02 -5.65 -2.06
CA ASP A 26 -3.44 -5.77 -2.41
C ASP A 26 -4.25 -4.54 -1.92
N VAL A 27 -4.00 -4.09 -0.69
CA VAL A 27 -4.64 -2.86 -0.14
C VAL A 27 -4.22 -1.60 -0.91
N ILE A 28 -2.95 -1.51 -1.34
CA ILE A 28 -2.48 -0.39 -2.17
C ILE A 28 -3.20 -0.40 -3.52
N ASP A 29 -3.32 -1.57 -4.15
CA ASP A 29 -3.96 -1.70 -5.47
C ASP A 29 -5.43 -1.24 -5.43
N GLU A 30 -6.19 -1.65 -4.41
CA GLU A 30 -7.56 -1.18 -4.19
C GLU A 30 -7.65 0.36 -4.08
N LYS A 31 -6.68 0.99 -3.41
CA LYS A 31 -6.64 2.46 -3.28
C LYS A 31 -6.27 3.12 -4.61
N LEU A 32 -5.35 2.56 -5.37
CA LEU A 32 -4.97 3.07 -6.69
C LEU A 32 -6.14 2.97 -7.68
N ILE A 33 -6.92 1.90 -7.63
CA ILE A 33 -8.16 1.76 -8.42
C ILE A 33 -9.15 2.88 -8.06
N LYS A 34 -9.33 3.19 -6.76
CA LYS A 34 -10.17 4.32 -6.33
C LYS A 34 -9.65 5.67 -6.85
N MET A 35 -8.34 5.90 -6.76
CA MET A 35 -7.71 7.11 -7.30
C MET A 35 -7.94 7.26 -8.81
N LYS A 36 -7.83 6.15 -9.56
CA LYS A 36 -8.15 6.12 -10.99
C LYS A 36 -9.61 6.52 -11.25
N ASN A 37 -10.55 5.95 -10.50
CA ASN A 37 -11.97 6.26 -10.66
C ASN A 37 -12.27 7.74 -10.35
N ILE A 38 -11.64 8.31 -9.33
CA ILE A 38 -11.75 9.76 -9.02
C ILE A 38 -11.23 10.60 -10.19
N ALA A 39 -10.07 10.23 -10.76
CA ALA A 39 -9.50 10.94 -11.90
C ALA A 39 -10.35 10.81 -13.18
N GLU A 40 -11.11 9.72 -13.32
CA GLU A 40 -12.10 9.56 -14.39
C GLU A 40 -13.34 10.42 -14.16
N GLN A 41 -13.89 10.43 -12.94
CA GLN A 41 -15.01 11.29 -12.53
C GLN A 41 -14.69 12.78 -12.71
N ALA A 42 -13.48 13.22 -12.34
CA ALA A 42 -13.05 14.60 -12.46
C ALA A 42 -13.03 15.14 -13.91
N LYS A 43 -13.13 14.26 -14.92
CA LYS A 43 -13.25 14.66 -16.34
C LYS A 43 -14.68 15.02 -16.75
N GLU A 44 -15.66 14.74 -15.91
CA GLU A 44 -17.06 15.03 -16.20
C GLU A 44 -17.29 16.55 -16.24
N LYS A 45 -17.82 17.03 -17.37
CA LYS A 45 -18.00 18.46 -17.64
C LYS A 45 -19.07 19.13 -16.76
N SER A 46 -19.82 18.36 -15.99
CA SER A 46 -20.92 18.82 -15.13
C SER A 46 -20.51 19.12 -13.69
N LEU A 47 -19.27 18.81 -13.29
CA LEU A 47 -18.84 19.04 -11.91
C LEU A 47 -18.64 20.52 -11.61
N THR A 48 -19.16 20.92 -10.46
CA THR A 48 -18.90 22.22 -9.85
C THR A 48 -17.49 22.29 -9.27
N GLU A 49 -17.01 23.51 -9.01
CA GLU A 49 -15.72 23.71 -8.32
C GLU A 49 -15.69 23.07 -6.93
N SER A 50 -16.83 23.01 -6.24
CA SER A 50 -16.94 22.39 -4.92
C SER A 50 -16.75 20.87 -5.02
N GLU A 51 -17.43 20.22 -5.96
CA GLU A 51 -17.32 18.78 -6.18
C GLU A 51 -15.89 18.41 -6.65
N LEU A 52 -15.28 19.21 -7.53
CA LEU A 52 -13.89 19.01 -7.92
C LEU A 52 -12.92 19.14 -6.74
N ARG A 53 -13.20 20.05 -5.80
CA ARG A 53 -12.39 20.21 -4.58
C ARG A 53 -12.52 19.00 -3.67
N GLU A 54 -13.72 18.46 -3.49
CA GLU A 54 -13.96 17.25 -2.70
C GLU A 54 -13.23 16.03 -3.29
N LEU A 55 -13.34 15.83 -4.61
CA LEU A 55 -12.59 14.78 -5.31
C LEU A 55 -11.07 14.93 -5.13
N ASN A 56 -10.55 16.15 -5.18
CA ASN A 56 -9.13 16.40 -4.96
C ASN A 56 -8.70 16.10 -3.52
N ILE A 57 -9.52 16.45 -2.52
CA ILE A 57 -9.25 16.11 -1.12
C ILE A 57 -9.20 14.58 -0.95
N GLU A 58 -10.17 13.85 -1.50
CA GLU A 58 -10.19 12.39 -1.44
C GLU A 58 -8.97 11.76 -2.14
N LEU A 59 -8.61 12.25 -3.32
CA LEU A 59 -7.45 11.79 -4.07
C LEU A 59 -6.14 11.98 -3.28
N ASN A 60 -5.96 13.12 -2.63
CA ASN A 60 -4.77 13.40 -1.83
C ASN A 60 -4.72 12.52 -0.58
N ASN A 61 -5.86 12.34 0.11
CA ASN A 61 -5.95 11.43 1.25
C ASN A 61 -5.58 9.99 0.87
N LEU A 62 -6.02 9.50 -0.30
CA LEU A 62 -5.65 8.18 -0.81
C LEU A 62 -4.15 8.09 -1.13
N SER A 63 -3.58 9.13 -1.74
CA SER A 63 -2.15 9.23 -2.04
C SER A 63 -1.29 9.15 -0.76
N GLU A 64 -1.69 9.86 0.30
CA GLU A 64 -0.99 9.79 1.61
C GLU A 64 -1.06 8.38 2.21
N GLN A 65 -2.25 7.75 2.18
CA GLN A 65 -2.42 6.38 2.68
C GLN A 65 -1.57 5.36 1.91
N VAL A 66 -1.50 5.46 0.58
CA VAL A 66 -0.65 4.58 -0.24
C VAL A 66 0.82 4.73 0.15
N LYS A 67 1.30 5.97 0.30
CA LYS A 67 2.69 6.23 0.72
C LYS A 67 2.98 5.67 2.11
N ALA A 68 2.07 5.87 3.06
CA ALA A 68 2.21 5.35 4.43
C ALA A 68 2.30 3.82 4.43
N ILE A 69 1.35 3.12 3.80
CA ILE A 69 1.33 1.65 3.74
C ILE A 69 2.57 1.10 3.03
N ASP A 70 2.98 1.71 1.92
CA ASP A 70 4.14 1.26 1.17
C ASP A 70 5.44 1.39 1.99
N SER A 71 5.63 2.54 2.65
CA SER A 71 6.78 2.77 3.51
C SER A 71 6.81 1.84 4.73
N GLU A 72 5.72 1.72 5.47
CA GLU A 72 5.64 0.87 6.66
C GLU A 72 5.89 -0.61 6.34
N SER A 73 5.30 -1.09 5.24
CA SER A 73 5.44 -2.50 4.86
C SER A 73 6.84 -2.86 4.34
N LYS A 74 7.61 -1.87 3.85
CA LYS A 74 9.04 -2.01 3.52
C LYS A 74 9.93 -1.93 4.77
N ILE A 75 9.68 -1.00 5.71
CA ILE A 75 10.49 -0.89 6.94
C ILE A 75 10.43 -2.17 7.79
N ILE A 76 9.29 -2.85 7.80
CA ILE A 76 9.17 -4.16 8.47
C ILE A 76 10.12 -5.21 7.86
N SER A 77 10.52 -5.08 6.59
CA SER A 77 11.55 -5.92 5.97
C SER A 77 12.94 -5.55 6.48
N GLU A 78 13.26 -4.26 6.49
CA GLU A 78 14.60 -3.75 6.80
C GLU A 78 14.98 -3.98 8.27
N ARG A 79 14.02 -3.80 9.20
CA ARG A 79 14.23 -4.10 10.63
C ARG A 79 14.35 -5.59 10.96
N ARG A 80 14.05 -6.49 10.01
CA ARG A 80 14.18 -7.94 10.18
C ARG A 80 15.47 -8.51 9.59
N ILE A 81 16.16 -7.74 8.74
CA ILE A 81 17.41 -8.16 8.07
C ILE A 81 18.65 -7.74 8.89
N LEU A 82 18.51 -6.84 9.87
CA LEU A 82 19.52 -6.46 10.87
C LEU A 82 19.33 -7.23 12.17
#